data_AF-F9Q3P1-F1
#
_entry.id   AF-F9Q3P1-F1
#
_cell.length_a   1.000
_cell.length_b   1.000
_cell.length_c   1.000
_cell.angle_alpha   90.00
_cell.angle_beta   90.00
_cell.angle_gamma   90.00
#
_symmetry.space_group_name_H-M   'P 1'
#
loop_
_entity.id
_entity.type
_entity.pdbx_description
1 polymer ?
#
loop_
_entity_poly.entity_id
_entity_poly.type
_entity_poly.pdbx_seq_one_letter_code
_entity_poly.pdbx_strand_id
1 'polypeptide(L)'
;MISETSLVKKNHQIPRMINQKITQKLIEKTSMTDIAHQLSISTSTVIRKLNDFCFKHDFSHLPEIMSWDEYAFTKGKMSFIAQDFEKLNIITVLEGRTQTIIRNYFLRYERAVRCQVKIITMDMSSPYYGLG
;
A
#
# COMPACT_ATOMS: atom_id res chain seq x y z
N MET A 1 -35.25 5.50 14.89
CA MET A 1 -35.76 6.29 13.77
C MET A 1 -34.58 6.57 12.85
N ILE A 2 -34.53 5.94 11.68
CA ILE A 2 -33.37 5.99 10.77
C ILE A 2 -33.65 7.11 9.78
N SER A 3 -32.99 8.26 9.94
CA SER A 3 -33.12 9.40 9.04
C SER A 3 -32.22 9.21 7.82
N GLU A 4 -32.81 8.82 6.70
CA GLU A 4 -32.18 8.87 5.39
C GLU A 4 -32.32 10.30 4.87
N THR A 5 -31.20 11.02 4.73
CA THR A 5 -31.15 12.38 4.17
C THR A 5 -30.13 12.42 3.05
N SER A 6 -30.21 13.39 2.13
CA SER A 6 -29.24 13.56 1.04
C SER A 6 -27.78 13.72 1.51
N LEU A 7 -27.58 13.99 2.81
CA LEU A 7 -26.29 14.22 3.46
C LEU A 7 -25.72 12.97 4.13
N VAL A 8 -26.55 11.98 4.48
CA VAL A 8 -26.18 10.83 5.32
C VAL A 8 -26.79 9.54 4.75
N LYS A 9 -25.94 8.55 4.41
CA LYS A 9 -26.40 7.24 3.95
C LYS A 9 -27.16 6.51 5.08
N LYS A 10 -28.14 5.69 4.70
CA LYS A 10 -28.84 4.79 5.62
C LYS A 10 -27.84 4.00 6.50
N ASN A 11 -28.10 3.95 7.80
CA ASN A 11 -27.26 3.31 8.83
C ASN A 11 -25.88 3.95 9.08
N HIS A 12 -25.63 5.18 8.63
CA HIS A 12 -24.39 5.92 8.93
C HIS A 12 -24.70 7.16 9.76
N GLN A 13 -23.80 7.54 10.68
CA GLN A 13 -23.92 8.77 11.49
C GLN A 13 -23.02 9.90 10.99
N ILE A 14 -22.13 9.63 10.04
CA ILE A 14 -21.15 10.60 9.53
C ILE A 14 -21.61 11.10 8.15
N PRO A 15 -21.77 12.42 7.96
CA PRO A 15 -22.10 13.01 6.67
C PRO A 15 -21.09 12.64 5.58
N ARG A 16 -21.59 12.42 4.36
CA ARG A 16 -20.76 12.05 3.18
C ARG A 16 -19.64 13.06 2.90
N MET A 17 -19.90 14.35 3.14
CA MET A 17 -18.90 15.41 2.96
C MET A 17 -17.72 15.30 3.91
N ILE A 18 -17.94 14.84 5.15
CA ILE A 18 -16.84 14.60 6.11
C ILE A 18 -15.95 13.47 5.60
N ASN A 19 -16.54 12.36 5.13
CA ASN A 19 -15.78 11.25 4.56
C ASN A 19 -14.94 11.68 3.35
N GLN A 20 -15.48 12.54 2.47
CA GLN A 20 -14.73 13.09 1.34
C GLN A 20 -13.55 13.97 1.80
N LYS A 21 -13.75 14.82 2.81
CA LYS A 21 -12.67 15.65 3.39
C LYS A 21 -11.59 14.80 4.06
N ILE A 22 -11.95 13.73 4.78
CA ILE A 22 -10.98 12.79 5.36
C ILE A 22 -10.13 12.18 4.22
N THR A 23 -10.78 11.66 3.17
CA THR A 23 -10.08 11.08 2.00
C THR A 23 -9.13 12.08 1.36
N GLN A 24 -9.57 13.31 1.12
CA GLN A 24 -8.72 14.36 0.53
C GLN A 24 -7.48 14.64 1.39
N LYS A 25 -7.66 14.84 2.70
CA LYS A 25 -6.55 15.15 3.61
C LYS A 25 -5.56 13.98 3.79
N LEU A 26 -6.06 12.74 3.71
CA LEU A 26 -5.20 11.55 3.68
C LEU A 26 -4.34 11.49 2.41
N ILE A 27 -4.89 11.87 1.26
CA ILE A 27 -4.14 11.98 -0.02
C ILE A 27 -3.07 13.08 0.07
N GLU A 28 -3.40 14.20 0.71
CA GLU A 28 -2.47 15.31 1.01
C GLU A 28 -1.44 14.96 2.10
N LYS A 29 -1.44 13.72 2.62
CA LYS A 29 -0.50 13.22 3.65
C LYS A 29 -0.59 13.99 4.97
N THR A 30 -1.74 14.57 5.30
CA THR A 30 -1.98 15.18 6.61
C THR A 30 -2.03 14.09 7.69
N SER A 31 -1.48 14.35 8.88
CA SER A 31 -1.47 13.36 9.96
C SER A 31 -2.90 13.00 10.41
N MET A 32 -3.13 11.75 10.81
CA MET A 32 -4.46 11.30 11.24
C MET A 32 -4.97 12.07 12.46
N THR A 33 -4.07 12.49 13.36
CA THR A 33 -4.40 13.32 14.54
C THR A 33 -4.82 14.73 14.14
N ASP A 34 -4.15 15.33 13.16
CA ASP A 34 -4.51 16.66 12.68
C ASP A 34 -5.82 16.64 11.91
N ILE A 35 -6.07 15.60 11.09
CA ILE A 35 -7.35 15.40 10.41
C ILE A 35 -8.48 15.28 11.44
N ALA A 36 -8.27 14.45 12.48
CA ALA A 36 -9.25 14.25 13.54
C ALA A 36 -9.56 15.57 14.28
N HIS A 37 -8.52 16.34 14.63
CA HIS A 37 -8.66 17.64 15.27
C HIS A 37 -9.40 18.65 14.38
N GLN A 38 -8.97 18.81 13.12
CA GLN A 38 -9.54 19.77 12.17
C GLN A 38 -11.00 19.48 11.80
N LEU A 39 -11.39 18.20 11.77
CA LEU A 39 -12.74 17.78 11.44
C LEU A 39 -13.62 17.51 12.67
N SER A 40 -13.08 17.70 13.88
CA SER A 40 -13.75 17.42 15.16
C SER A 40 -14.35 16.00 15.22
N ILE A 41 -13.57 15.00 14.78
CA ILE A 41 -13.93 13.58 14.79
C ILE A 41 -12.91 12.76 15.57
N SER A 42 -13.24 11.51 15.90
CA SER A 42 -12.26 10.60 16.51
C SER A 42 -11.19 10.16 15.49
N THR A 43 -9.96 9.95 15.97
CA THR A 43 -8.89 9.33 15.19
C THR A 43 -9.28 7.95 14.67
N SER A 44 -10.05 7.19 15.44
CA SER A 44 -10.60 5.90 15.01
C SER A 44 -11.49 6.00 13.76
N THR A 45 -12.21 7.11 13.58
CA THR A 45 -13.01 7.35 12.38
C THR A 45 -12.11 7.55 11.16
N VAL A 46 -11.00 8.29 11.32
CA VAL A 46 -9.99 8.49 10.27
C VAL A 46 -9.34 7.16 9.90
N ILE A 47 -8.98 6.33 10.89
CA ILE A 47 -8.37 5.00 10.67
C ILE A 47 -9.31 4.08 9.88
N ARG A 48 -10.60 4.00 10.23
CA ARG A 48 -11.55 3.21 9.44
C ARG A 48 -11.61 3.70 7.99
N LYS A 49 -11.62 5.01 7.78
CA LYS A 49 -11.63 5.58 6.43
C LYS A 49 -10.34 5.29 5.68
N LEU A 50 -9.19 5.28 6.36
CA LEU A 50 -7.91 4.85 5.81
C LEU A 50 -7.95 3.37 5.41
N ASN A 51 -8.58 2.51 6.22
CA ASN A 51 -8.72 1.08 5.91
C ASN A 51 -9.65 0.80 4.71
N ASP A 52 -10.49 1.76 4.31
CA ASP A 52 -11.26 1.65 3.06
C ASP A 52 -10.35 1.76 1.81
N PHE A 53 -9.12 2.28 1.94
CA PHE A 53 -8.18 2.32 0.84
C PHE A 53 -7.61 0.93 0.62
N CYS A 54 -7.89 0.35 -0.53
CA CYS A 54 -7.28 -0.89 -0.96
C CYS A 54 -6.18 -0.57 -1.97
N PHE A 55 -4.98 -1.09 -1.73
CA PHE A 55 -3.93 -1.10 -2.74
C PHE A 55 -4.32 -2.09 -3.83
N LYS A 56 -4.59 -1.58 -5.03
CA LYS A 56 -4.83 -2.43 -6.20
C LYS A 56 -3.48 -2.77 -6.82
N HIS A 57 -3.12 -4.03 -6.82
CA HIS A 57 -1.95 -4.50 -7.54
C HIS A 57 -2.27 -4.62 -9.02
N ASP A 58 -1.51 -3.91 -9.84
CA ASP A 58 -1.52 -4.09 -11.29
C ASP A 58 -0.51 -5.17 -11.66
N PHE A 59 -0.99 -6.32 -12.14
CA PHE A 59 -0.16 -7.44 -12.57
C PHE A 59 0.13 -7.45 -14.08
N SER A 60 -0.28 -6.39 -14.79
CA SER A 60 -0.11 -6.31 -16.25
C SER A 60 1.27 -5.79 -16.67
N HIS A 61 2.03 -5.18 -15.76
CA HIS A 61 3.30 -4.52 -16.08
C HIS A 61 4.30 -4.60 -14.93
N LEU A 62 5.58 -4.75 -15.29
CA LEU A 62 6.75 -4.56 -14.41
C LEU A 62 7.75 -3.67 -15.16
N PRO A 63 8.50 -2.79 -14.46
CA PRO A 63 9.51 -1.98 -15.10
C PRO A 63 10.73 -2.82 -15.50
N GLU A 64 11.53 -2.33 -16.45
CA GLU A 64 12.74 -3.03 -16.89
C GLU A 64 13.82 -3.07 -15.81
N ILE A 65 13.84 -2.07 -14.92
CA ILE A 65 14.77 -1.96 -13.80
C ILE A 65 13.97 -1.83 -12.50
N MET A 66 14.15 -2.79 -11.60
CA MET A 66 13.54 -2.77 -10.27
C MET A 66 14.59 -2.66 -9.19
N SER A 67 14.22 -2.07 -8.07
CA SER A 67 14.98 -2.14 -6.82
C SER A 67 14.23 -3.00 -5.81
N TRP A 68 14.96 -3.92 -5.19
CA TRP A 68 14.51 -4.80 -4.12
C TRP A 68 15.29 -4.46 -2.85
N ASP A 69 14.57 -4.29 -1.74
CA ASP A 69 15.20 -3.95 -0.46
C ASP A 69 14.44 -4.59 0.72
N GLU A 70 15.11 -4.66 1.87
CA GLU A 70 14.54 -5.10 3.14
C GLU A 70 14.49 -3.94 4.14
N TYR A 71 13.36 -3.79 4.83
CA TYR A 71 13.23 -2.76 5.87
C TYR A 71 12.65 -3.34 7.16
N ALA A 72 13.10 -2.83 8.30
CA ALA A 72 12.55 -3.23 9.59
C ALA A 72 11.19 -2.54 9.82
N PHE A 73 10.11 -3.32 9.90
CA PHE A 73 8.80 -2.83 10.32
C PHE A 73 8.62 -2.98 11.85
N THR A 74 7.57 -2.36 12.39
CA THR A 74 7.26 -2.36 13.82
C THR A 74 7.40 -3.78 14.41
N LYS A 75 8.11 -3.87 15.56
CA LYS A 75 8.50 -5.11 16.25
C LYS A 75 9.73 -5.85 15.68
N GLY A 76 10.62 -5.18 14.95
CA GLY A 76 11.92 -5.72 14.55
C GLY A 76 11.85 -6.84 13.51
N LYS A 77 10.70 -7.02 12.85
CA LYS A 77 10.54 -7.97 11.75
C LYS A 77 10.89 -7.28 10.44
N MET A 78 11.79 -7.89 9.68
CA MET A 78 12.17 -7.40 8.35
C MET A 78 11.08 -7.73 7.33
N SER A 79 10.67 -6.72 6.58
CA SER A 79 9.70 -6.76 5.49
C SER A 79 10.42 -6.48 4.17
N PHE A 80 9.81 -6.88 3.06
CA PHE A 80 10.36 -6.70 1.72
C PHE A 80 9.63 -5.55 1.01
N ILE A 81 10.39 -4.75 0.26
CA ILE A 81 9.84 -3.72 -0.62
C ILE A 81 10.44 -3.87 -2.02
N ALA A 82 9.61 -3.71 -3.05
CA ALA A 82 10.07 -3.55 -4.41
C ALA A 82 9.50 -2.27 -5.02
N GLN A 83 10.34 -1.57 -5.78
CA GLN A 83 9.98 -0.33 -6.45
C GLN A 83 10.58 -0.26 -7.86
N ASP A 84 9.94 0.56 -8.70
CA ASP A 84 10.51 1.02 -9.96
C ASP A 84 11.78 1.83 -9.66
N PHE A 85 12.90 1.43 -10.25
CA PHE A 85 14.19 2.06 -9.96
C PHE A 85 14.26 3.51 -10.46
N GLU A 86 13.62 3.83 -11.58
CA GLU A 86 13.69 5.16 -12.18
C GLU A 86 12.61 6.08 -11.62
N LYS A 87 11.36 5.59 -11.55
CA LYS A 87 10.21 6.40 -11.12
C LYS A 87 10.01 6.42 -9.62
N LEU A 88 10.70 5.56 -8.87
CA LEU A 88 10.55 5.40 -7.42
C LEU A 88 9.12 5.03 -6.99
N ASN A 89 8.32 4.51 -7.92
CA ASN A 89 6.96 4.05 -7.64
C ASN A 89 7.05 2.69 -6.93
N ILE A 90 6.37 2.58 -5.79
CA ILE A 90 6.29 1.32 -5.05
C ILE A 90 5.47 0.32 -5.87
N ILE A 91 6.07 -0.82 -6.19
CA ILE A 91 5.42 -1.95 -6.86
C ILE A 91 4.71 -2.80 -5.82
N THR A 92 5.41 -3.14 -4.74
CA THR A 92 4.85 -3.95 -3.66
C THR A 92 5.58 -3.76 -2.34
N VAL A 93 4.85 -4.03 -1.26
CA VAL A 93 5.36 -4.14 0.11
C VAL A 93 4.83 -5.45 0.67
N LEU A 94 5.72 -6.32 1.14
CA LEU A 94 5.40 -7.63 1.67
C LEU A 94 5.86 -7.72 3.13
N GLU A 95 4.98 -8.18 4.02
CA GLU A 95 5.29 -8.32 5.46
C GLU A 95 6.43 -9.32 5.75
N GLY A 96 6.74 -10.21 4.80
CA GLY A 96 7.79 -11.19 4.92
C GLY A 96 8.81 -11.09 3.79
N ARG A 97 10.07 -11.34 4.16
CA ARG A 97 11.23 -11.27 3.26
C ARG A 97 11.77 -12.63 2.78
N THR A 98 11.05 -13.72 3.04
CA THR A 98 11.53 -15.05 2.63
C THR A 98 11.39 -15.21 1.12
N GLN A 99 12.31 -15.97 0.51
CA GLN A 99 12.29 -16.25 -0.92
C GLN A 99 10.93 -16.78 -1.38
N THR A 100 10.31 -17.67 -0.60
CA THR A 100 8.99 -18.23 -0.89
C THR A 100 7.91 -17.15 -1.00
N ILE A 101 7.88 -16.19 -0.09
CA ILE A 101 6.89 -15.11 -0.08
C ILE A 101 7.08 -14.21 -1.31
N ILE A 102 8.32 -13.80 -1.56
CA ILE A 102 8.68 -12.92 -2.68
C ILE A 102 8.38 -13.62 -4.02
N ARG A 103 8.82 -14.87 -4.18
CA ARG A 103 8.57 -15.69 -5.37
C ARG A 103 7.08 -15.87 -5.62
N ASN A 104 6.30 -16.24 -4.60
CA ASN A 104 4.85 -16.43 -4.75
C ASN A 104 4.13 -15.14 -5.17
N TYR A 105 4.58 -13.98 -4.68
CA TYR A 105 4.05 -12.70 -5.13
C TYR A 105 4.33 -12.48 -6.64
N PHE A 106 5.58 -12.61 -7.07
CA PHE A 106 5.94 -12.36 -8.47
C PHE A 106 5.39 -13.41 -9.44
N LEU A 107 5.16 -14.65 -9.00
CA LEU A 107 4.54 -15.69 -9.84
C LEU A 107 3.09 -15.38 -10.26
N ARG A 108 2.46 -14.35 -9.67
CA ARG A 108 1.14 -13.85 -10.11
C ARG A 108 1.21 -13.05 -11.40
N TYR A 109 2.38 -12.54 -11.76
CA TYR A 109 2.63 -11.92 -13.06
C TYR A 109 2.81 -13.01 -14.12
N GLU A 110 2.22 -12.79 -15.29
CA GLU A 110 2.48 -13.65 -16.44
C GLU A 110 3.97 -13.72 -16.75
N ARG A 111 4.42 -14.85 -17.30
CA ARG A 111 5.84 -15.06 -17.63
C ARG A 111 6.35 -13.97 -18.57
N ALA A 112 5.54 -13.56 -19.56
CA ALA A 112 5.92 -12.49 -20.50
C ALA A 112 6.21 -11.17 -19.79
N VAL A 113 5.40 -10.80 -18.79
CA VAL A 113 5.60 -9.58 -17.99
C VAL A 113 6.86 -9.69 -17.13
N ARG A 114 7.09 -10.83 -16.49
CA ARG A 114 8.32 -11.05 -15.70
C ARG A 114 9.59 -10.99 -16.55
N CYS A 115 9.54 -11.46 -17.79
CA CYS A 115 10.67 -11.41 -18.71
C CYS A 115 10.98 -9.99 -19.24
N GLN A 116 10.14 -8.99 -18.97
CA GLN A 116 10.43 -7.59 -19.30
C GLN A 116 11.44 -6.97 -18.33
N VAL A 117 11.52 -7.51 -17.10
CA VAL A 117 12.51 -7.10 -16.10
C VAL A 117 13.89 -7.55 -16.59
N LYS A 118 14.78 -6.58 -16.79
CA LYS A 118 16.16 -6.81 -17.24
C LYS A 118 17.15 -6.76 -16.09
N ILE A 119 16.91 -5.87 -15.13
CA ILE A 119 17.83 -5.59 -14.02
C ILE A 119 17.04 -5.55 -12.72
N ILE A 120 17.55 -6.22 -11.69
CA ILE A 120 17.10 -6.07 -10.32
C ILE A 120 18.31 -5.58 -9.51
N THR A 121 18.21 -4.38 -8.96
CA THR A 121 19.16 -3.88 -7.97
C THR A 121 18.71 -4.36 -6.60
N MET A 122 19.61 -4.98 -5.85
CA MET A 122 19.34 -5.45 -4.50
C MET A 122 20.58 -5.33 -3.64
N ASP A 123 20.40 -5.05 -2.35
CA ASP A 123 21.48 -5.24 -1.39
C ASP A 123 21.70 -6.75 -1.17
N MET A 124 22.95 -7.18 -1.15
CA MET A 124 23.33 -8.59 -1.16
C MET A 124 23.16 -9.19 0.24
N SER A 125 21.92 -9.41 0.66
CA SER A 125 21.60 -10.28 1.77
C SER A 125 21.53 -11.75 1.27
N SER A 126 21.99 -12.69 2.09
CA SER A 126 22.13 -14.13 1.77
C SER A 126 20.90 -14.89 1.17
N PRO A 127 19.62 -14.48 1.35
CA PRO A 127 18.47 -15.25 0.83
C PRO A 127 18.26 -15.28 -0.70
N TYR A 128 18.94 -14.44 -1.48
CA TYR A 128 18.61 -14.22 -2.89
C TYR A 128 19.36 -15.13 -3.89
N TYR A 129 20.38 -15.87 -3.45
CA TYR A 129 21.22 -16.72 -4.32
C TYR A 129 20.47 -17.84 -5.05
N GLY A 130 19.25 -18.20 -4.62
CA GLY A 130 18.46 -19.29 -5.21
C GLY A 130 17.40 -18.86 -6.23
N LEU A 131 17.39 -17.60 -6.68
CA LEU A 131 16.35 -17.06 -7.58
C LEU A 131 16.68 -17.14 -9.08
N GLY A 132 17.84 -17.67 -9.45
CA GLY A 132 18.27 -17.92 -10.83
C GLY A 132 17.46 -19.00 -11.56
#